data_AF-A0A4W5K4U2-F1
#
_entry.id   AF-A0A4W5K4U2-F1
#
_cell.length_a   1.000
_cell.length_b   1.000
_cell.length_c   1.000
_cell.angle_alpha   90.00
_cell.angle_beta   90.00
_cell.angle_gamma   90.00
#
_symmetry.space_group_name_H-M   'P 1'
#
loop_
_entity.id
_entity.type
_entity.pdbx_description
1 polymer ?
#
loop_
_entity_poly.entity_id
_entity_poly.type
_entity_poly.pdbx_seq_one_letter_code
_entity_poly.pdbx_strand_id
1 'polypeptide(L)'
;MHGKVEAVRVLGQGLMGTRGEHCQAQLGPKLEKLKQRFDSIAQRITAGQAAASEVEVEQFHSEAKIWLDLLEEEEKQGENLKEEDFTGQDGNCEEGAVQELLLKGQKLQRRVPDLDKKEQIRIKHNQLHTKYNTVMDLRGARRRKALAIAPQWYQYRRKTDDLLQWLDDIERSVAELPDPAEEQRVKVIKMTFR
;
A
#
# COMPACT_ATOMS: atom_id res chain seq x y z
N MET A 1 -16.39 -26.42 -17.27
CA MET A 1 -17.67 -25.71 -17.49
C MET A 1 -18.17 -25.86 -18.93
N HIS A 2 -17.31 -25.69 -19.95
CA HIS A 2 -17.67 -25.89 -21.36
C HIS A 2 -18.35 -27.25 -21.63
N GLY A 3 -17.85 -28.36 -21.06
CA GLY A 3 -18.47 -29.68 -21.22
C GLY A 3 -19.89 -29.80 -20.65
N LYS A 4 -20.26 -29.01 -19.63
CA LYS A 4 -21.63 -29.03 -19.07
C LYS A 4 -22.61 -28.26 -19.95
N VAL A 5 -22.18 -27.12 -20.50
CA VAL A 5 -22.98 -26.33 -21.46
C VAL A 5 -23.23 -27.14 -22.72
N GLU A 6 -22.21 -27.85 -23.18
CA GLU A 6 -22.30 -28.74 -24.34
C GLU A 6 -23.25 -29.93 -24.10
N ALA A 7 -23.18 -30.56 -22.93
CA ALA A 7 -24.11 -31.64 -22.57
C ALA A 7 -25.58 -31.16 -22.53
N VAL A 8 -25.84 -29.98 -21.97
CA VAL A 8 -27.18 -29.36 -21.94
C VAL A 8 -27.65 -29.02 -23.36
N ARG A 9 -26.74 -28.58 -24.23
CA ARG A 9 -27.05 -28.31 -25.65
C ARG A 9 -27.50 -29.58 -26.37
N VAL A 10 -26.74 -30.66 -26.23
CA VAL A 10 -27.06 -31.97 -26.85
C VAL A 10 -28.39 -32.51 -26.33
N LEU A 11 -28.63 -32.49 -25.02
CA LEU A 11 -29.89 -32.92 -24.42
C LEU A 11 -31.08 -32.08 -24.89
N GLY A 12 -30.91 -30.76 -24.97
CA GLY A 12 -31.95 -29.86 -25.47
C GLY A 12 -32.28 -30.09 -26.93
N GLN A 13 -31.28 -30.29 -27.79
CA GLN A 13 -31.47 -30.64 -29.20
C GLN A 13 -32.20 -31.98 -29.35
N GLY A 14 -31.88 -32.99 -28.53
CA GLY A 14 -32.57 -34.28 -28.51
C GLY A 14 -34.05 -34.17 -28.11
N LEU A 15 -34.37 -33.34 -27.11
CA LEU A 15 -35.76 -33.07 -26.70
C LEU A 15 -36.56 -32.31 -27.78
N MET A 16 -35.93 -31.34 -28.44
CA MET A 16 -36.55 -30.59 -29.53
C MET A 16 -36.83 -31.47 -30.75
N GLY A 17 -35.97 -32.45 -31.04
CA GLY A 17 -36.16 -33.40 -32.14
C GLY A 17 -37.23 -34.47 -31.88
N THR A 18 -37.61 -34.72 -30.62
CA THR A 18 -38.50 -35.84 -30.24
C THR A 18 -39.88 -35.42 -29.74
N ARG A 19 -40.09 -34.14 -29.34
CA ARG A 19 -41.33 -33.69 -28.67
C ARG A 19 -42.11 -32.59 -29.40
N GLY A 20 -41.86 -32.37 -30.69
CA GLY A 20 -42.65 -31.48 -31.56
C GLY A 20 -42.44 -29.98 -31.35
N GLU A 21 -43.14 -29.17 -32.16
CA GLU A 21 -42.92 -27.72 -32.32
C GLU A 21 -43.08 -26.91 -31.01
N HIS A 22 -43.97 -27.32 -30.11
CA HIS A 22 -44.15 -26.64 -28.83
C HIS A 22 -42.90 -26.71 -27.93
N CYS A 23 -42.25 -27.87 -27.88
CA CYS A 23 -40.98 -28.03 -27.18
C CYS A 23 -39.86 -27.22 -27.87
N GLN A 24 -39.89 -27.17 -29.21
CA GLN A 24 -38.96 -26.36 -29.99
C GLN A 24 -39.07 -24.86 -29.69
N ALA A 25 -40.30 -24.33 -29.65
CA ALA A 25 -40.58 -22.93 -29.36
C ALA A 25 -40.18 -22.50 -27.94
N GLN A 26 -40.26 -23.40 -26.96
CA GLN A 26 -39.84 -23.10 -25.59
C GLN A 26 -38.35 -23.31 -25.31
N LEU A 27 -37.74 -24.38 -25.85
CA LEU A 27 -36.35 -24.75 -25.55
C LEU A 27 -35.34 -24.00 -26.41
N GLY A 28 -35.65 -23.73 -27.69
CA GLY A 28 -34.75 -23.04 -28.61
C GLY A 28 -34.24 -21.69 -28.06
N PRO A 29 -35.14 -20.76 -27.67
CA PRO A 29 -34.73 -19.45 -27.14
C PRO A 29 -33.92 -19.55 -25.83
N LYS A 30 -34.23 -20.54 -24.98
CA LYS A 30 -33.53 -20.76 -23.71
C LYS A 30 -32.12 -21.29 -23.94
N LEU A 31 -31.94 -22.21 -24.89
CA LEU A 31 -30.63 -22.74 -25.28
C LEU A 31 -29.75 -21.63 -25.85
N GLU A 32 -30.30 -20.80 -26.74
CA GLU A 32 -29.51 -19.76 -27.39
C GLU A 32 -29.14 -18.64 -26.42
N LYS A 33 -30.06 -18.28 -25.50
CA LYS A 33 -29.75 -17.36 -24.40
C LYS A 33 -28.66 -17.91 -23.46
N LEU A 34 -28.65 -19.22 -23.18
CA LEU A 34 -27.62 -19.86 -22.37
C LEU A 34 -26.26 -19.79 -23.07
N LYS A 35 -26.22 -20.14 -24.36
CA LYS A 35 -25.00 -20.07 -25.19
C LYS A 35 -24.46 -18.64 -25.25
N GLN A 36 -25.31 -17.66 -25.58
CA GLN A 36 -24.92 -16.25 -25.64
C GLN A 36 -24.37 -15.74 -24.30
N ARG A 37 -24.99 -16.10 -23.17
CA ARG A 37 -24.49 -15.74 -21.84
C ARG A 37 -23.15 -16.40 -21.53
N PHE A 38 -23.00 -17.67 -21.88
CA PHE A 38 -21.76 -18.38 -21.67
C PHE A 38 -20.62 -17.80 -22.52
N ASP A 39 -20.87 -17.53 -23.80
CA ASP A 39 -19.90 -16.93 -24.71
C ASP A 39 -19.49 -15.52 -24.25
N SER A 40 -20.44 -14.71 -23.79
CA SER A 40 -20.15 -13.38 -23.21
C SER A 40 -19.28 -13.47 -21.96
N ILE A 41 -19.54 -14.43 -21.06
CA ILE A 41 -18.71 -14.65 -19.87
C ILE A 41 -17.32 -15.18 -20.26
N ALA A 42 -17.25 -16.13 -21.20
CA ALA A 42 -16.00 -16.68 -21.70
C ALA A 42 -15.14 -15.58 -22.32
N GLN A 43 -15.71 -14.74 -23.20
CA GLN A 43 -15.03 -13.59 -23.78
C GLN A 43 -14.55 -12.60 -22.71
N ARG A 44 -15.35 -12.30 -21.68
CA ARG A 44 -14.93 -11.43 -20.58
C ARG A 44 -13.77 -12.02 -19.78
N ILE A 45 -13.76 -13.34 -19.55
CA ILE A 45 -12.66 -14.05 -18.89
C ILE A 45 -11.40 -13.98 -19.76
N THR A 46 -11.51 -14.27 -21.05
CA THR A 46 -10.38 -14.22 -21.99
C THR A 46 -9.84 -12.80 -22.17
N ALA A 47 -10.71 -11.79 -22.29
CA ALA A 47 -10.32 -10.39 -22.36
C ALA A 47 -9.64 -9.90 -21.06
N GLY A 48 -10.10 -10.36 -19.90
CA GLY A 48 -9.43 -10.12 -18.61
C GLY A 48 -8.11 -10.89 -18.42
N GLN A 49 -7.83 -11.86 -19.29
CA GLN A 49 -6.61 -12.69 -19.32
C GLN A 49 -5.66 -12.30 -20.45
N ALA A 50 -5.81 -11.12 -21.06
CA ALA A 50 -4.85 -10.62 -22.04
C ALA A 50 -3.42 -10.78 -21.50
N ALA A 51 -2.54 -11.36 -22.31
CA ALA A 51 -1.16 -11.62 -21.92
C ALA A 51 -0.52 -10.34 -21.36
N ALA A 52 0.24 -10.48 -20.29
CA ALA A 52 0.95 -9.34 -19.70
C ALA A 52 1.94 -8.78 -20.72
N SER A 53 2.02 -7.45 -20.84
CA SER A 53 3.04 -6.82 -21.67
C SER A 53 4.38 -6.81 -20.94
N GLU A 54 5.47 -6.71 -21.70
CA GLU A 54 6.83 -6.63 -21.14
C GLU A 54 6.97 -5.43 -20.19
N VAL A 55 6.44 -4.28 -20.61
CA VAL A 55 6.44 -3.03 -19.84
C VAL A 55 5.74 -3.21 -18.50
N GLU A 56 4.62 -3.95 -18.46
CA GLU A 56 3.88 -4.20 -17.21
C GLU A 56 4.70 -5.03 -16.21
N VAL A 57 5.46 -6.01 -16.73
CA VAL A 57 6.35 -6.87 -15.93
C VAL A 57 7.55 -6.09 -15.41
N GLU A 58 8.21 -5.31 -16.26
CA GLU A 58 9.33 -4.45 -15.86
C GLU A 58 8.91 -3.43 -14.81
N GLN A 59 7.74 -2.80 -15.01
CA GLN A 59 7.19 -1.83 -14.05
C GLN A 59 6.89 -2.48 -12.69
N PHE A 60 6.33 -3.69 -12.67
CA PHE A 60 6.16 -4.43 -11.41
C PHE A 60 7.51 -4.68 -10.73
N HIS A 61 8.54 -5.06 -11.49
CA HIS A 61 9.85 -5.35 -10.93
C HIS A 61 10.57 -4.12 -10.38
N SER A 62 10.41 -2.95 -10.98
CA SER A 62 10.97 -1.69 -10.51
C SER A 62 10.24 -1.18 -9.27
N GLU A 63 8.91 -1.14 -9.29
CA GLU A 63 8.07 -0.77 -8.15
C GLU A 63 8.35 -1.69 -6.95
N ALA A 64 8.40 -3.01 -7.16
CA ALA A 64 8.67 -3.97 -6.10
C ALA A 64 10.08 -3.83 -5.52
N LYS A 65 11.06 -3.40 -6.32
CA LYS A 65 12.41 -3.12 -5.79
C LYS A 65 12.39 -1.94 -4.83
N ILE A 66 11.78 -0.82 -5.24
CA ILE A 66 11.68 0.39 -4.40
C ILE A 66 11.00 0.06 -3.07
N TRP A 67 9.89 -0.67 -3.12
CA TRP A 67 9.18 -1.06 -1.89
C TRP A 67 9.96 -2.06 -1.04
N LEU A 68 10.68 -3.00 -1.64
CA LEU A 68 11.55 -3.91 -0.88
C LEU A 68 12.64 -3.14 -0.13
N ASP A 69 13.29 -2.18 -0.80
CA ASP A 69 14.32 -1.34 -0.18
C ASP A 69 13.75 -0.54 0.99
N LEU A 70 12.58 0.10 0.81
CA LEU A 70 11.90 0.86 1.88
C LEU A 70 11.51 -0.04 3.07
N LEU A 71 10.92 -1.20 2.81
CA LEU A 71 10.50 -2.14 3.86
C LEU A 71 11.70 -2.74 4.59
N GLU A 72 12.81 -2.98 3.91
CA GLU A 72 14.04 -3.47 4.54
C GLU A 72 14.64 -2.41 5.48
N GLU A 73 14.66 -1.14 5.08
CA GLU A 73 15.11 -0.06 5.96
C GLU A 73 14.21 0.11 7.18
N GLU A 74 12.89 -0.03 7.02
CA GLU A 74 11.98 -0.02 8.17
C GLU A 74 12.16 -1.24 9.08
N GLU A 75 12.37 -2.43 8.51
CA GLU A 75 12.65 -3.65 9.28
C GLU A 75 13.93 -3.50 10.13
N LYS A 76 14.98 -2.86 9.58
CA LYS A 76 16.22 -2.56 10.32
C LYS A 76 16.00 -1.66 11.52
N GLN A 77 15.00 -0.77 11.47
CA GLN A 77 14.62 0.08 12.61
C GLN A 77 13.93 -0.72 13.72
N GLY A 78 13.39 -1.91 13.39
CA GLY A 78 12.79 -2.83 14.35
C GLY A 78 11.62 -2.21 15.11
N GLU A 79 11.60 -2.43 16.43
CA GLU A 79 10.54 -1.94 17.32
C GLU A 79 10.87 -0.60 17.99
N ASN A 80 11.76 0.20 17.38
CA ASN A 80 12.10 1.54 17.87
C ASN A 80 10.93 2.49 17.65
N LEU A 81 10.43 3.08 18.75
CA LEU A 81 9.30 4.00 18.71
C LEU A 81 9.59 5.23 17.86
N LYS A 82 8.59 5.64 17.08
CA LYS A 82 8.59 6.86 16.28
C LYS A 82 7.47 7.77 16.75
N GLU A 83 7.61 9.06 16.46
CA GLU A 83 6.59 10.07 16.77
C GLU A 83 5.22 9.77 16.13
N GLU A 84 5.25 9.26 14.90
CA GLU A 84 4.08 8.80 14.14
C GLU A 84 3.31 7.66 14.82
N ASP A 85 3.96 6.86 15.67
CA ASP A 85 3.27 5.80 16.44
C ASP A 85 2.34 6.38 17.53
N PHE A 86 2.51 7.65 17.90
CA PHE A 86 1.68 8.34 18.91
C PHE A 86 0.52 9.12 18.33
N THR A 87 0.65 9.60 17.09
CA THR A 87 -0.32 10.52 16.46
C THR A 87 -1.46 9.80 15.74
N GLY A 88 -1.38 8.48 15.57
CA GLY A 88 -2.48 7.68 15.02
C GLY A 88 -2.90 8.08 13.61
N GLN A 89 -2.05 8.80 12.86
CA GLN A 89 -2.27 9.02 11.44
C GLN A 89 -2.09 7.68 10.76
N ASP A 90 -3.24 7.07 10.46
CA ASP A 90 -3.34 5.78 9.78
C ASP A 90 -2.40 5.78 8.57
N GLY A 91 -1.41 4.87 8.59
CA GLY A 91 -0.49 4.58 7.48
C GLY A 91 -1.18 4.01 6.23
N ASN A 92 -2.42 4.42 5.99
CA ASN A 92 -3.34 3.86 5.01
C ASN A 92 -2.86 4.09 3.58
N CYS A 93 -2.10 5.16 3.32
CA CYS A 93 -1.58 5.46 1.99
C CYS A 93 -0.46 4.50 1.57
N GLU A 94 0.52 4.25 2.43
CA GLU A 94 1.64 3.36 2.14
C GLU A 94 1.23 1.89 2.20
N GLU A 95 0.39 1.51 3.18
CA GLU A 95 -0.14 0.15 3.29
C GLU A 95 -1.00 -0.21 2.07
N GLY A 96 -1.80 0.73 1.56
CA GLY A 96 -2.58 0.54 0.34
C GLY A 96 -1.70 0.31 -0.89
N ALA A 97 -0.64 1.09 -1.06
CA ALA A 97 0.24 0.98 -2.22
C ALA A 97 0.97 -0.39 -2.30
N VAL A 98 1.45 -0.90 -1.17
CA VAL A 98 2.09 -2.24 -1.13
C VAL A 98 1.06 -3.34 -1.42
N GLN A 99 -0.16 -3.24 -0.88
CA GLN A 99 -1.22 -4.22 -1.14
C GLN A 99 -1.66 -4.22 -2.62
N GLU A 100 -1.77 -3.06 -3.24
CA GLU A 100 -2.04 -2.94 -4.68
C GLU A 100 -0.94 -3.59 -5.52
N LEU A 101 0.32 -3.39 -5.14
CA LEU A 101 1.46 -3.99 -5.83
C LEU A 101 1.50 -5.52 -5.68
N LEU A 102 1.16 -6.06 -4.50
CA LEU A 102 1.00 -7.49 -4.29
C LEU A 102 -0.12 -8.05 -5.20
N LEU A 103 -1.27 -7.37 -5.26
CA LEU A 103 -2.37 -7.76 -6.15
C LEU A 103 -1.96 -7.71 -7.63
N LYS A 104 -1.19 -6.69 -8.04
CA LYS A 104 -0.62 -6.57 -9.39
C LYS A 104 0.29 -7.77 -9.70
N GLY A 105 1.19 -8.12 -8.79
CA GLY A 105 2.06 -9.30 -8.93
C GLY A 105 1.28 -10.61 -9.06
N GLN A 106 0.21 -10.80 -8.28
CA GLN A 106 -0.64 -11.99 -8.38
C GLN A 106 -1.37 -12.08 -9.73
N LYS A 107 -1.89 -10.96 -10.25
CA LYS A 107 -2.54 -10.91 -11.57
C LYS A 107 -1.54 -11.19 -12.70
N LEU A 108 -0.35 -10.60 -12.61
CA LEU A 108 0.73 -10.80 -13.59
C LEU A 108 1.15 -12.26 -13.70
N GLN A 109 1.34 -12.97 -12.58
CA GLN A 109 1.69 -14.41 -12.60
C GLN A 109 0.70 -15.29 -13.37
N ARG A 110 -0.58 -14.87 -13.49
CA ARG A 110 -1.60 -15.61 -14.26
C ARG A 110 -1.59 -15.27 -15.75
N ARG A 111 -1.05 -14.11 -16.12
CA ARG A 111 -1.10 -13.53 -17.48
C ARG A 111 0.24 -13.61 -18.22
N VAL A 112 1.35 -13.82 -17.53
CA VAL A 112 2.67 -13.99 -18.14
C VAL A 112 2.81 -15.42 -18.69
N PRO A 113 3.06 -15.59 -20.01
CA PRO A 113 3.22 -16.91 -20.62
C PRO A 113 4.63 -17.50 -20.41
N ASP A 114 5.64 -16.62 -20.28
CA ASP A 114 7.04 -16.99 -20.05
C ASP A 114 7.23 -17.55 -18.63
N LEU A 115 7.74 -18.79 -18.54
CA LEU A 115 7.88 -19.51 -17.27
C LEU A 115 8.96 -18.90 -16.37
N ASP A 116 10.05 -18.42 -16.94
CA ASP A 116 11.17 -17.85 -16.17
C ASP A 116 10.76 -16.49 -15.58
N LYS A 117 10.14 -15.64 -16.39
CA LYS A 117 9.58 -14.36 -15.92
C LYS A 117 8.51 -14.57 -14.87
N LYS A 118 7.63 -15.55 -15.08
CA LYS A 118 6.60 -15.91 -14.10
C LYS A 118 7.21 -16.33 -12.77
N GLU A 119 8.27 -17.12 -12.79
CA GLU A 119 8.98 -17.52 -11.57
C GLU A 119 9.70 -16.34 -10.89
N GLN A 120 10.33 -15.45 -11.66
CA GLN A 120 10.93 -14.23 -11.12
C GLN A 120 9.89 -13.32 -10.44
N ILE A 121 8.71 -13.16 -11.05
CA ILE A 121 7.59 -12.43 -10.44
C ILE A 121 7.15 -13.12 -9.16
N ARG A 122 7.03 -14.46 -9.15
CA ARG A 122 6.64 -15.23 -7.97
C ARG A 122 7.62 -15.04 -6.82
N ILE A 123 8.92 -15.16 -7.08
CA ILE A 123 9.98 -14.96 -6.07
C ILE A 123 9.89 -13.55 -5.49
N LYS A 124 9.88 -12.52 -6.35
CA LYS A 124 9.85 -11.12 -5.89
C LYS A 124 8.54 -10.78 -5.16
N HIS A 125 7.41 -11.29 -5.62
CA HIS A 125 6.12 -11.17 -4.94
C HIS A 125 6.15 -11.77 -3.54
N ASN A 126 6.72 -12.98 -3.39
CA ASN A 126 6.82 -13.63 -2.08
C ASN A 126 7.78 -12.89 -1.14
N GLN A 127 8.90 -12.38 -1.66
CA GLN A 127 9.81 -11.54 -0.88
C GLN A 127 9.10 -10.29 -0.36
N LEU A 128 8.39 -9.58 -1.24
CA LEU A 128 7.64 -8.37 -0.88
C LEU A 128 6.56 -8.69 0.18
N HIS A 129 5.82 -9.78 -0.01
CA HIS A 129 4.77 -10.18 0.93
C HIS A 129 5.32 -10.50 2.32
N THR A 130 6.40 -11.29 2.39
CA THR A 130 7.03 -11.66 3.67
C THR A 130 7.58 -10.41 4.37
N LYS A 131 8.32 -9.55 3.67
CA LYS A 131 8.87 -8.30 4.22
C LYS A 131 7.77 -7.39 4.74
N TYR A 132 6.72 -7.20 3.96
CA TYR A 132 5.56 -6.40 4.35
C TYR A 132 4.93 -6.93 5.64
N ASN A 133 4.66 -8.23 5.75
CA ASN A 133 4.08 -8.81 6.95
C ASN A 133 4.97 -8.60 8.18
N THR A 134 6.30 -8.80 8.05
CA THR A 134 7.25 -8.52 9.13
C THR A 134 7.17 -7.07 9.60
N VAL A 135 7.15 -6.11 8.68
CA VAL A 135 7.03 -4.69 9.00
C VAL A 135 5.68 -4.37 9.66
N MET A 136 4.59 -5.00 9.21
CA MET A 136 3.27 -4.84 9.83
C MET A 136 3.25 -5.32 11.29
N ASP A 137 3.90 -6.45 11.57
CA ASP A 137 4.04 -6.97 12.94
C ASP A 137 4.86 -6.01 13.82
N LEU A 138 5.98 -5.48 13.30
CA LEU A 138 6.80 -4.48 13.98
C LEU A 138 6.02 -3.19 14.26
N ARG A 139 5.31 -2.64 13.26
CA ARG A 139 4.40 -1.49 13.42
C ARG A 139 3.35 -1.77 14.50
N GLY A 140 2.81 -2.99 14.54
CA GLY A 140 1.87 -3.40 15.58
C GLY A 140 2.50 -3.41 16.98
N ALA A 141 3.74 -3.90 17.10
CA ALA A 141 4.49 -3.89 18.35
C ALA A 141 4.81 -2.47 18.83
N ARG A 142 5.26 -1.60 17.93
CA ARG A 142 5.52 -0.18 18.23
C ARG A 142 4.28 0.55 18.70
N ARG A 143 3.14 0.39 18.00
CA ARG A 143 1.86 0.99 18.41
C ARG A 143 1.46 0.59 19.83
N ARG A 144 1.62 -0.69 20.20
CA ARG A 144 1.37 -1.14 21.59
C ARG A 144 2.29 -0.47 22.60
N LYS A 145 3.58 -0.35 22.30
CA LYS A 145 4.56 0.34 23.15
C LYS A 145 4.25 1.85 23.26
N ALA A 146 3.89 2.48 22.16
CA ALA A 146 3.53 3.90 22.11
C ALA A 146 2.31 4.18 22.97
N LEU A 147 1.25 3.38 22.82
CA LEU A 147 0.04 3.48 23.65
C LEU A 147 0.33 3.33 25.15
N ALA A 148 1.28 2.47 25.53
CA ALA A 148 1.65 2.26 26.93
C ALA A 148 2.30 3.50 27.58
N ILE A 149 2.96 4.35 26.79
CA ILE A 149 3.66 5.55 27.28
C ILE A 149 3.07 6.87 26.76
N ALA A 150 1.96 6.80 26.01
CA ALA A 150 1.35 7.94 25.35
C ALA A 150 1.03 9.09 26.32
N PRO A 151 0.42 8.86 27.50
CA PRO A 151 0.14 9.95 28.44
C PRO A 151 1.38 10.74 28.85
N GLN A 152 2.47 10.03 29.17
CA GLN A 152 3.74 10.63 29.57
C GLN A 152 4.38 11.39 28.40
N TRP A 153 4.32 10.82 27.20
CA TRP A 153 4.85 11.44 25.99
C TRP A 153 4.14 12.76 25.67
N TYR A 154 2.81 12.79 25.72
CA TYR A 154 2.03 14.02 25.51
C TYR A 154 2.31 15.08 26.59
N GLN A 155 2.46 14.67 27.86
CA GLN A 155 2.83 15.59 28.93
C GLN A 155 4.23 16.18 28.72
N TYR A 156 5.20 15.34 28.34
CA TYR A 156 6.55 15.78 28.04
C TYR A 156 6.55 16.78 26.88
N ARG A 157 5.89 16.43 25.78
CA ARG A 157 5.80 17.28 24.59
C ARG A 157 5.24 18.66 24.91
N ARG A 158 4.10 18.70 25.61
CA ARG A 158 3.49 19.97 26.04
C ARG A 158 4.43 20.82 26.89
N LYS A 159 5.11 20.24 27.87
CA LYS A 159 6.05 20.98 28.73
C LYS A 159 7.23 21.53 27.94
N THR A 160 7.73 20.77 26.97
CA THR A 160 8.79 21.23 26.07
C THR A 160 8.32 22.39 25.21
N ASP A 161 7.12 22.29 24.63
CA ASP A 161 6.52 23.37 23.82
C ASP A 161 6.32 24.65 24.66
N ASP A 162 5.80 24.52 25.89
CA ASP A 162 5.61 25.64 26.82
C ASP A 162 6.94 26.35 27.15
N LEU A 163 8.03 25.58 27.34
CA LEU A 163 9.36 26.12 27.63
C LEU A 163 9.99 26.81 26.42
N LEU A 164 9.85 26.23 25.22
CA LEU A 164 10.34 26.84 23.98
C LEU A 164 9.64 28.17 23.71
N GLN A 165 8.32 28.21 23.87
CA GLN A 165 7.56 29.45 23.73
C GLN A 165 8.03 30.53 24.73
N TRP A 166 8.32 30.13 25.96
CA TRP A 166 8.86 31.05 26.97
C TRP A 166 10.25 31.60 26.60
N LEU A 167 11.12 30.77 26.02
CA LEU A 167 12.43 31.22 25.52
C LEU A 167 12.28 32.23 24.38
N ASP A 168 11.39 31.97 23.42
CA ASP A 168 11.13 32.87 22.30
C ASP A 168 10.61 34.24 22.78
N ASP A 169 9.75 34.25 23.80
CA ASP A 169 9.23 35.48 24.37
C ASP A 169 10.31 36.29 25.11
N ILE A 170 11.26 35.62 25.76
CA ILE A 170 12.43 36.28 26.36
C ILE A 170 13.34 36.84 25.28
N GLU A 171 13.65 36.08 24.24
CA GLU A 171 14.50 36.53 23.14
C GLU A 171 13.92 37.79 22.50
N ARG A 172 12.60 37.81 22.24
CA ARG A 172 11.89 38.99 21.75
C ARG A 172 11.99 40.17 22.72
N SER A 173 11.73 39.92 24.01
CA SER A 173 11.79 40.96 25.05
C SER A 173 13.18 41.58 25.14
N VAL A 174 14.24 40.77 25.02
CA VAL A 174 15.64 41.23 25.04
C VAL A 174 15.98 42.04 23.79
N ALA A 175 15.52 41.61 22.61
CA ALA A 175 15.73 42.34 21.36
C ALA A 175 15.04 43.71 21.34
N GLU A 176 13.94 43.86 22.07
CA GLU A 176 13.18 45.11 22.22
C GLU A 176 13.73 46.03 23.32
N LEU A 177 14.72 45.59 24.11
CA LEU A 177 15.32 46.44 25.13
C LEU A 177 16.03 47.64 24.47
N PRO A 178 15.84 48.86 25.01
CA PRO A 178 16.54 50.03 24.51
C PRO A 178 18.05 49.88 24.75
N ASP A 179 18.83 50.35 23.78
CA ASP A 179 20.28 50.37 23.89
C ASP A 179 20.69 51.21 25.11
N PRO A 180 21.53 50.70 26.03
CA PRO A 180 21.86 51.43 27.25
C PRO A 180 22.62 52.72 26.91
N ALA A 181 22.32 53.79 27.67
CA ALA A 181 22.98 55.09 27.52
C ALA A 181 24.51 54.95 27.56
N GLU A 182 25.22 55.70 26.71
CA GLU A 182 26.67 55.56 26.49
C GLU A 182 27.50 55.62 27.79
N GLU A 183 27.02 56.31 28.83
CA GLU A 183 27.68 56.44 30.13
C GLU A 183 27.75 55.12 30.93
N GLN A 184 26.87 54.15 30.64
CA GLN A 184 26.86 52.83 31.30
C GLN A 184 27.62 51.75 30.50
N ARG A 185 28.16 52.08 29.32
CA ARG A 185 28.99 51.15 28.55
C ARG A 185 30.35 51.00 29.25
N VAL A 186 30.56 49.86 29.92
CA VAL A 186 31.80 49.56 30.64
C VAL A 186 32.99 49.70 29.68
N LYS A 187 33.94 50.59 30.00
CA LYS A 187 35.17 50.75 29.23
C LYS A 187 35.91 49.42 29.20
N VAL A 188 35.94 48.75 28.05
CA VAL A 188 36.78 47.59 27.80
C VAL A 188 38.24 48.03 27.97
N ILE A 189 38.85 47.68 29.11
CA ILE A 189 40.26 47.96 29.37
C ILE A 189 41.07 47.06 28.45
N LYS A 190 41.63 47.63 27.37
CA LYS A 190 42.67 46.97 26.57
C LYS A 190 43.89 46.75 27.47
N MET A 191 44.01 45.55 28.04
CA MET A 191 45.22 45.07 28.70
C MET A 191 46.25 44.73 27.64
N THR A 192 47.06 45.72 27.24
CA THR A 192 48.31 45.47 26.51
C THR A 192 49.34 44.93 27.52
N PHE A 193 49.62 43.63 27.45
CA PHE A 193 50.78 43.03 28.09
C PHE A 193 52.06 43.52 27.39
N ARG A 194 53.03 43.98 28.18
CA ARG A 194 54.35 44.42 27.75
C ARG A 194 55.40 43.42 28.19
#